data_AF-A0A2M6ZY00-F1
#
_entry.id   AF-A0A2M6ZY00-F1
#
_cell.length_a   1.000
_cell.length_b   1.000
_cell.length_c   1.000
_cell.angle_alpha   90.00
_cell.angle_beta   90.00
_cell.angle_gamma   90.00
#
_symmetry.space_group_name_H-M   'P 1'
#
loop_
_entity.id
_entity.type
_entity.pdbx_description
1 polymer ?
#
loop_
_entity_poly.entity_id
_entity_poly.type
_entity_poly.pdbx_seq_one_letter_code
_entity_poly.pdbx_strand_id
1 'polypeptide(L)'
;MKKIFKASVISAAFVCFFLLTQPTISAQTKASPEEETPTKAIQHLDKMLDQFHIGTLTPKQEEENHELKRKIIRGTFNINELAKLALAGHWEKITKEEQENFVKLL
;
A
#
# COMPACT_ATOMS: atom_id res chain seq x y z
N MET A 1 -65.55 37.41 -21.48
CA MET A 1 -66.07 36.05 -21.20
C MET A 1 -65.02 35.26 -20.42
N LYS A 2 -65.46 34.62 -19.32
CA LYS A 2 -64.88 33.49 -18.56
C LYS A 2 -63.36 33.47 -18.24
N LYS A 3 -63.08 33.67 -16.93
CA LYS A 3 -61.84 33.37 -16.19
C LYS A 3 -61.59 31.86 -16.13
N ILE A 4 -60.38 31.35 -16.41
CA ILE A 4 -59.91 30.03 -15.91
C ILE A 4 -58.38 30.01 -15.73
N PHE A 5 -57.97 29.86 -14.47
CA PHE A 5 -56.74 29.27 -13.90
C PHE A 5 -55.33 29.80 -14.26
N LYS A 6 -54.86 30.69 -13.39
CA LYS A 6 -53.49 30.67 -12.86
C LYS A 6 -53.32 29.40 -12.00
N ALA A 7 -52.49 28.45 -12.42
CA ALA A 7 -51.82 27.45 -11.58
C ALA A 7 -51.09 26.44 -12.48
N SER A 8 -50.08 26.89 -13.24
CA SER A 8 -49.13 25.96 -13.85
C SER A 8 -47.81 26.05 -13.09
N VAL A 9 -47.88 25.48 -11.88
CA VAL A 9 -46.91 24.50 -11.42
C VAL A 9 -45.46 25.03 -11.48
N ILE A 10 -45.23 25.95 -10.56
CA ILE A 10 -43.96 26.16 -9.84
C ILE A 10 -43.57 24.78 -9.26
N SER A 11 -43.02 23.87 -10.07
CA SER A 11 -42.66 22.52 -9.61
C SER A 11 -41.51 21.88 -10.40
N ALA A 12 -40.88 22.62 -11.31
CA ALA A 12 -39.68 22.14 -12.01
C ALA A 12 -38.37 22.68 -11.39
N ALA A 13 -38.41 23.77 -10.62
CA ALA A 13 -37.19 24.42 -10.12
C ALA A 13 -36.71 23.91 -8.74
N PHE A 14 -37.56 23.23 -7.97
CA PHE A 14 -37.19 22.75 -6.62
C PHE A 14 -36.57 21.34 -6.61
N VAL A 15 -36.78 20.55 -7.66
CA VAL A 15 -36.26 19.17 -7.75
C VAL A 15 -34.79 19.15 -8.17
N CYS A 16 -34.30 20.15 -8.92
CA CYS A 16 -32.90 20.21 -9.34
C CYS A 16 -31.94 20.74 -8.27
N PHE A 17 -32.43 21.46 -7.25
CA PHE A 17 -31.53 22.03 -6.23
C PHE A 17 -31.17 21.03 -5.13
N PHE A 18 -31.98 19.97 -4.92
CA PHE A 18 -31.69 18.92 -3.92
C PHE A 18 -30.79 17.79 -4.43
N LEU A 19 -30.44 17.78 -5.72
CA LEU A 19 -29.56 16.77 -6.33
C LEU A 19 -28.10 17.22 -6.47
N LEU A 20 -27.79 18.49 -6.20
CA LEU A 20 -26.45 19.06 -6.39
C LEU A 20 -25.65 19.29 -5.10
N THR A 21 -26.24 18.98 -3.94
CA THR A 21 -25.60 19.17 -2.64
C THR A 21 -25.66 17.90 -1.80
N GLN A 22 -25.33 16.75 -2.39
CA GLN A 22 -24.89 15.63 -1.56
C GLN A 22 -23.44 15.87 -1.17
N PRO A 23 -23.11 16.15 0.10
CA PRO A 23 -21.74 15.96 0.55
C PRO A 23 -21.44 14.48 0.35
N THR A 24 -20.52 14.17 -0.54
CA THR A 24 -19.88 12.86 -0.57
C THR A 24 -19.14 12.71 0.75
N ILE A 25 -19.83 12.20 1.76
CA ILE A 25 -19.19 11.61 2.93
C ILE A 25 -18.51 10.36 2.37
N SER A 26 -17.30 10.58 1.84
CA SER A 26 -16.33 9.52 1.64
C SER A 26 -16.10 8.96 3.03
N ALA A 27 -16.80 7.86 3.34
CA ALA A 27 -16.47 7.00 4.46
C ALA A 27 -15.10 6.42 4.15
N GLN A 28 -14.07 7.23 4.35
CA GLN A 28 -12.72 6.78 4.48
C GLN A 28 -12.73 6.03 5.80
N THR A 29 -13.10 4.75 5.74
CA THR A 29 -12.77 3.78 6.76
C THR A 29 -11.26 3.88 6.88
N LYS A 30 -10.77 4.76 7.75
CA LYS A 30 -9.43 4.62 8.31
C LYS A 30 -9.49 3.25 8.95
N ALA A 31 -9.03 2.24 8.21
CA ALA A 31 -8.52 1.04 8.81
C ALA A 31 -7.64 1.55 9.94
N SER A 32 -8.12 1.36 11.17
CA SER A 32 -7.28 1.59 12.34
C SER A 32 -5.99 0.86 12.00
N PRO A 33 -4.81 1.53 12.01
CA PRO A 33 -3.58 0.82 11.74
C PRO A 33 -3.55 -0.27 12.79
N GLU A 34 -3.78 -1.51 12.36
CA GLU A 34 -3.61 -2.65 13.24
C GLU A 34 -2.19 -2.47 13.77
N GLU A 35 -2.03 -2.29 15.09
CA GLU A 35 -0.73 -2.09 15.68
C GLU A 35 0.19 -3.20 15.16
N GLU A 36 1.14 -2.80 14.32
CA GLU A 36 2.00 -3.69 13.59
C GLU A 36 3.05 -4.20 14.58
N THR A 37 2.64 -5.19 15.37
CA THR A 37 3.55 -5.82 16.34
C THR A 37 4.58 -6.67 15.61
N PRO A 38 5.78 -6.86 16.18
CA PRO A 38 6.77 -7.78 15.61
C PRO A 38 6.20 -9.18 15.35
N THR A 39 5.33 -9.68 16.24
CA THR A 39 4.66 -10.97 16.06
C THR A 39 3.74 -10.99 14.84
N LYS A 40 2.94 -9.93 14.62
CA LYS A 40 2.10 -9.83 13.42
C LYS A 40 2.94 -9.72 12.14
N ALA A 41 4.06 -9.02 12.17
CA ALA A 41 4.99 -8.96 11.04
C ALA A 41 5.56 -10.34 10.69
N ILE A 42 5.93 -11.15 11.70
CA ILE A 42 6.37 -12.55 11.49
C ILE A 42 5.25 -13.42 10.93
N GLN A 43 4.01 -13.30 11.44
CA GLN A 43 2.88 -14.04 10.90
C GLN A 43 2.56 -13.65 9.45
N HIS A 44 2.77 -12.39 9.09
CA HIS A 44 2.61 -11.94 7.72
C HIS A 44 3.71 -12.51 6.81
N LEU A 45 4.96 -12.57 7.28
CA LEU A 45 6.05 -13.24 6.57
C LEU A 45 5.72 -14.71 6.29
N ASP A 46 5.21 -15.44 7.28
CA ASP A 46 4.84 -16.85 7.15
C ASP A 46 3.84 -17.06 6.01
N LYS A 47 2.79 -16.24 5.97
CA LYS A 47 1.80 -16.24 4.87
C LYS A 47 2.39 -15.89 3.51
N MET A 48 3.41 -15.04 3.46
CA MET A 48 4.10 -14.74 2.20
C MET A 48 4.95 -15.92 1.74
N LEU A 49 5.55 -16.67 2.65
CA LEU A 49 6.35 -17.86 2.32
C LEU A 49 5.52 -19.01 1.77
N ASP A 50 4.24 -19.11 2.14
CA ASP A 50 3.29 -20.08 1.54
C ASP A 50 3.11 -19.89 0.02
N GLN A 51 3.45 -18.71 -0.50
CA GLN A 51 3.36 -18.39 -1.92
C GLN A 51 4.60 -18.83 -2.71
N PHE A 52 5.64 -19.32 -2.03
CA PHE A 52 6.91 -19.67 -2.65
C PHE A 52 6.81 -20.98 -3.43
N HIS A 53 7.16 -20.95 -4.72
CA HIS A 53 7.18 -22.15 -5.55
C HIS A 53 8.42 -23.01 -5.24
N ILE A 54 8.21 -24.33 -5.09
CA ILE A 54 9.25 -25.32 -4.78
C ILE A 54 9.30 -26.43 -5.84
N GLY A 55 10.47 -27.05 -6.02
CA GLY A 55 10.69 -28.14 -6.99
C GLY A 55 11.28 -27.67 -8.31
N THR A 56 10.99 -28.38 -9.41
CA THR A 56 11.38 -27.94 -10.75
C THR A 56 10.49 -26.77 -11.17
N LEU A 57 11.09 -25.61 -11.38
CA LEU A 57 10.38 -24.37 -11.65
C LEU A 57 10.34 -24.06 -13.14
N THR A 58 9.23 -23.47 -13.57
CA THR A 58 9.16 -22.78 -14.86
C THR A 58 9.82 -21.40 -14.75
N PRO A 59 10.26 -20.79 -15.87
CA PRO A 59 10.84 -19.44 -15.84
C PRO A 59 9.92 -18.39 -15.21
N LYS A 60 8.59 -18.55 -15.37
CA LYS A 60 7.61 -17.67 -14.75
C LYS A 60 7.61 -17.79 -13.22
N GLN A 61 7.65 -19.02 -12.71
CA GLN A 61 7.69 -19.27 -11.26
C GLN A 61 9.00 -18.82 -10.63
N GLU A 62 10.10 -18.87 -11.38
CA GLU A 62 11.39 -18.30 -10.94
C GLU A 62 11.30 -16.78 -10.76
N GLU A 63 10.70 -16.06 -11.71
CA GLU A 63 10.49 -14.62 -11.58
C GLU A 63 9.53 -14.29 -10.44
N GLU A 64 8.41 -15.03 -10.31
CA GLU A 64 7.46 -14.86 -9.20
C GLU A 64 8.15 -15.06 -7.84
N ASN A 65 8.98 -16.09 -7.71
CA ASN A 65 9.81 -16.32 -6.52
C ASN A 65 10.82 -15.18 -6.29
N HIS A 66 11.42 -14.64 -7.34
CA HIS A 66 12.38 -13.55 -7.25
C HIS A 66 11.71 -12.24 -6.79
N GLU A 67 10.55 -11.91 -7.34
CA GLU A 67 9.73 -10.77 -6.91
C GLU A 67 9.28 -10.93 -5.45
N LEU A 68 8.82 -12.13 -5.08
CA LEU A 68 8.41 -12.42 -3.71
C LEU A 68 9.57 -12.28 -2.72
N LYS A 69 10.76 -12.80 -3.04
CA LYS A 69 11.97 -12.59 -2.22
C LYS A 69 12.28 -11.10 -2.04
N ARG A 70 12.26 -10.33 -3.13
CA ARG A 70 12.53 -8.88 -3.08
C ARG A 70 11.53 -8.17 -2.16
N LYS A 71 10.25 -8.55 -2.27
CA LYS A 71 9.18 -8.00 -1.44
C LYS A 71 9.34 -8.35 0.04
N ILE A 72 9.68 -9.61 0.37
CA ILE A 72 9.94 -10.06 1.73
C ILE A 72 11.14 -9.30 2.33
N ILE A 73 12.26 -9.31 1.62
CA ILE A 73 13.51 -8.72 2.11
C ILE A 73 13.32 -7.22 2.35
N ARG A 74 12.81 -6.47 1.37
CA ARG A 74 12.68 -5.01 1.45
C ARG A 74 11.46 -4.53 2.24
N GLY A 75 10.44 -5.36 2.39
CA GLY A 75 9.21 -5.02 3.10
C GLY A 75 9.29 -5.29 4.60
N THR A 76 10.07 -6.29 5.02
CA THR A 76 10.13 -6.69 6.43
C THR A 76 11.40 -6.29 7.14
N PHE A 77 12.52 -6.18 6.43
CA PHE A 77 13.81 -5.88 7.03
C PHE A 77 14.27 -4.47 6.72
N ASN A 78 14.87 -3.82 7.72
CA ASN A 78 15.60 -2.58 7.50
C ASN A 78 16.99 -2.91 6.93
N ILE A 79 17.10 -2.91 5.60
CA ILE A 79 18.33 -3.27 4.88
C ILE A 79 19.50 -2.35 5.25
N ASN A 80 19.23 -1.09 5.59
CA ASN A 80 20.28 -0.17 6.02
C ASN A 80 20.89 -0.59 7.37
N GLU A 81 20.04 -0.98 8.34
CA GLU A 81 20.51 -1.46 9.63
C GLU A 81 21.19 -2.83 9.50
N LEU A 82 20.69 -3.72 8.64
CA LEU A 82 21.39 -4.98 8.35
C LEU A 82 22.77 -4.74 7.71
N ALA A 83 22.88 -3.78 6.79
CA ALA A 83 24.14 -3.41 6.17
C ALA A 83 25.16 -2.87 7.19
N LYS A 84 24.70 -2.00 8.10
CA LYS A 84 25.49 -1.50 9.23
C LYS A 84 25.99 -2.63 10.12
N LEU A 85 25.09 -3.54 10.50
CA LEU A 85 25.43 -4.69 11.34
C LEU A 85 26.43 -5.63 10.66
N ALA A 86 26.26 -5.87 9.35
CA ALA A 86 27.14 -6.74 8.57
C ALA A 86 28.57 -6.17 8.45
N LEU A 87 28.70 -4.85 8.25
CA LEU A 87 30.00 -4.19 8.16
C LEU A 87 30.60 -3.82 9.53
N ALA A 88 29.78 -3.79 10.58
CA ALA A 88 30.19 -3.49 11.95
C ALA A 88 31.11 -2.25 12.01
N GLY A 89 32.28 -2.37 12.63
CA GLY A 89 33.25 -1.27 12.75
C GLY A 89 33.87 -0.80 11.42
N HIS A 90 33.59 -1.46 10.29
CA HIS A 90 33.96 -0.98 8.96
C HIS A 90 32.94 0.00 8.37
N TRP A 91 31.70 0.03 8.89
CA TRP A 91 30.66 0.93 8.39
C TRP A 91 31.09 2.40 8.44
N GLU A 92 31.71 2.81 9.55
CA GLU A 92 32.17 4.19 9.76
C GLU A 92 33.46 4.53 9.00
N LYS A 93 34.13 3.53 8.41
CA LYS A 93 35.41 3.70 7.69
C LYS A 93 35.24 3.94 6.19
N ILE A 94 34.05 3.65 5.66
CA ILE A 94 33.72 3.85 4.25
C ILE A 94 32.91 5.13 4.06
N THR A 95 32.99 5.69 2.85
CA THR A 95 32.25 6.90 2.48
C THR A 95 30.75 6.64 2.41
N LYS A 96 29.95 7.71 2.42
CA LYS A 96 28.49 7.61 2.25
C LYS A 96 28.11 6.97 0.91
N GLU A 97 28.84 7.28 -0.16
CA GLU A 97 28.60 6.68 -1.48
C GLU A 97 28.85 5.17 -1.46
N GLU A 98 29.92 4.72 -0.81
CA GLU A 98 30.21 3.29 -0.63
C GLU A 98 29.16 2.60 0.25
N GLN A 99 28.68 3.27 1.31
CA GLN A 99 27.59 2.77 2.15
C GLN A 99 26.29 2.58 1.35
N GLU A 100 25.91 3.58 0.54
CA GLU A 100 24.72 3.53 -0.31
C GLU A 100 24.84 2.42 -1.36
N ASN A 101 26.02 2.29 -1.98
CA ASN A 101 26.28 1.22 -2.94
C ASN A 101 26.20 -0.16 -2.28
N PHE A 102 26.78 -0.32 -1.08
CA PHE A 102 26.71 -1.57 -0.34
C PHE A 102 25.28 -1.94 0.02
N VAL A 103 24.47 -0.99 0.51
CA VAL A 103 23.04 -1.20 0.79
C VAL A 103 22.27 -1.60 -0.48
N LYS A 104 22.62 -1.03 -1.64
CA LYS A 104 21.98 -1.34 -2.93
C LYS A 104 22.28 -2.75 -3.44
N LEU A 105 23.43 -3.31 -3.06
CA LEU A 105 23.86 -4.66 -3.44
C LEU A 105 23.21 -5.77 -2.59
N LEU A 106 22.60 -5.41 -1.46
CA LEU A 106 21.79 -6.28 -0.61
C LEU A 106 20.33 -6.36 -1.09
#